data_AF-A0A356R612-F1
#
_entry.id   AF-A0A356R612-F1
#
_cell.length_a   1.000
_cell.length_b   1.000
_cell.length_c   1.000
_cell.angle_alpha   90.00
_cell.angle_beta   90.00
_cell.angle_gamma   90.00
#
_symmetry.space_group_name_H-M   'P 1'
#
loop_
_entity.id
_entity.type
_entity.pdbx_description
1 polymer ?
#
loop_
_entity_poly.entity_id
_entity_poly.type
_entity_poly.pdbx_seq_one_letter_code
_entity_poly.pdbx_strand_id
1 'polypeptide(L)' 'IPVKAALAMMGKMSEEVRLPLTPLAAEFRPALQEALQQAGVL' A
#
# COMPACT_ATOMS: atom_id res chain seq x y z
N ILE A 1 -0.02 1.38 6.87
CA ILE A 1 0.88 2.44 6.35
C ILE A 1 0.93 2.38 4.82
N PRO A 2 1.03 3.52 4.11
CA PRO A 2 0.96 3.58 2.65
C PRO A 2 2.04 2.75 1.93
N VAL A 3 3.31 2.86 2.36
CA VAL A 3 4.42 2.17 1.70
C VAL A 3 4.28 0.64 1.74
N LYS A 4 3.82 0.07 2.86
CA LYS A 4 3.58 -1.38 2.93
C LYS A 4 2.39 -1.83 2.10
N ALA A 5 1.33 -1.03 2.05
CA ALA A 5 0.21 -1.32 1.16
C ALA A 5 0.66 -1.31 -0.31
N ALA A 6 1.52 -0.37 -0.70
CA ALA A 6 2.11 -0.34 -2.04
C ALA A 6 2.96 -1.58 -2.34
N LEU A 7 3.88 -1.93 -1.45
CA LEU A 7 4.72 -3.13 -1.61
C LEU A 7 3.90 -4.43 -1.64
N ALA A 8 2.79 -4.48 -0.90
CA ALA A 8 1.87 -5.60 -0.93
C ALA A 8 1.08 -5.67 -2.24
N MET A 9 0.61 -4.54 -2.75
CA MET A 9 -0.05 -4.45 -4.06
C MET A 9 0.89 -4.85 -5.21
N MET A 10 2.19 -4.56 -5.07
CA MET A 10 3.24 -4.97 -6.02
C MET A 10 3.68 -6.44 -5.87
N GLY A 11 3.08 -7.20 -4.93
CA GLY A 11 3.42 -8.60 -4.66
C GLY A 11 4.82 -8.81 -4.07
N LYS A 12 5.44 -7.77 -3.49
CA LYS A 12 6.80 -7.82 -2.94
C LYS A 12 6.85 -8.13 -1.44
N MET A 13 5.76 -7.92 -0.71
CA MET A 13 5.72 -8.09 0.76
C MET A 13 4.28 -8.32 1.28
N SER A 14 4.11 -8.92 2.46
CA SER A 14 2.82 -8.95 3.17
C SER A 14 2.45 -7.58 3.77
N GLU A 15 1.16 -7.25 3.81
CA GLU A 15 0.62 -5.98 4.37
C GLU A 15 0.68 -5.91 5.92
N GLU A 16 1.19 -6.95 6.59
CA GLU A 16 1.25 -7.03 8.05
C GLU A 16 2.10 -5.91 8.65
N VAL A 17 1.58 -5.22 9.66
CA VAL A 17 2.32 -4.20 10.43
C VAL A 17 2.27 -4.55 11.91
N ARG A 18 3.35 -4.21 12.63
CA ARG A 18 3.40 -4.32 14.09
C ARG A 18 2.89 -3.03 14.71
N LEU A 19 2.20 -3.14 15.85
CA LEU A 19 1.79 -1.99 16.65
C LEU A 19 3.03 -1.16 17.05
N PRO A 20 2.91 0.18 17.15
CA PRO A 20 1.67 0.98 17.12
C PRO A 20 1.18 1.35 15.72
N LEU A 21 1.82 0.87 14.65
CA LEU A 21 1.43 1.19 13.28
C LEU A 21 0.17 0.41 12.87
N THR A 22 -0.72 1.08 12.15
CA THR A 22 -1.95 0.49 11.62
C THR A 22 -1.86 0.24 10.11
N PRO A 23 -2.57 -0.77 9.59
CA PRO A 23 -2.75 -0.98 8.15
C PRO A 23 -3.34 0.26 7.48
N LEU A 24 -3.19 0.37 6.15
CA LEU A 24 -3.82 1.47 5.43
C LEU A 24 -5.34 1.27 5.41
N ALA A 25 -6.11 2.31 5.73
CA ALA A 25 -7.57 2.26 5.63
C ALA A 25 -8.00 2.02 4.18
N ALA A 26 -9.12 1.29 4.00
CA ALA A 26 -9.58 0.87 2.68
C ALA A 26 -9.89 2.05 1.74
N GLU A 27 -10.30 3.19 2.29
CA GLU A 27 -10.61 4.42 1.56
C GLU A 27 -9.40 5.01 0.79
N PHE A 28 -8.17 4.81 1.28
CA PHE A 28 -6.96 5.35 0.66
C PHE A 28 -6.30 4.37 -0.32
N ARG A 29 -6.80 3.13 -0.42
CA ARG A 29 -6.30 2.12 -1.38
C ARG A 29 -6.44 2.55 -2.84
N PRO A 30 -7.59 3.10 -3.32
CA PRO A 30 -7.70 3.52 -4.72
C PRO A 30 -6.75 4.66 -5.06
N ALA A 31 -6.64 5.69 -4.22
CA ALA A 31 -5.71 6.80 -4.43
C ALA A 31 -4.24 6.33 -4.44
N LEU A 32 -3.89 5.36 -3.58
CA LEU A 32 -2.55 4.76 -3.60
C LEU A 32 -2.31 3.96 -4.89
N GLN A 33 -3.31 3.20 -5.36
CA GLN A 33 -3.20 2.44 -6.60
C GLN A 33 -3.00 3.34 -7.81
N GLU A 34 -3.76 4.43 -7.92
CA GLU A 34 -3.59 5.43 -8.99
C GLU A 34 -2.18 6.05 -8.96
N ALA A 35 -1.67 6.41 -7.78
CA ALA A 35 -0.32 6.93 -7.64
C ALA A 35 0.76 5.92 -8.08
N LEU A 36 0.56 4.62 -7.79
CA LEU A 36 1.47 3.56 -8.21
C LEU A 36 1.42 3.31 -9.72
N GLN A 37 0.25 3.38 -10.33
CA GLN A 37 0.08 3.29 -11.79
C GLN A 37 0.71 4.48 -12.50
N GLN A 38 0.51 5.71 -12.00
CA GLN A 38 1.16 6.91 -12.53
C GLN A 38 2.68 6.84 -12.41
N ALA A 39 3.20 6.22 -11.35
CA ALA A 39 4.63 5.98 -11.17
C ALA A 39 5.17 4.82 -12.03
N GLY A 40 4.31 4.05 -12.73
CA GLY A 40 4.69 2.94 -13.60
C GLY A 40 5.24 1.72 -12.84
N VAL A 41 4.93 1.60 -11.54
CA VAL A 41 5.41 0.52 -10.67
C VAL A 41 4.35 -0.55 -10.42
N LEU A 42 3.15 -0.38 -10.98
CA LEU A 42 1.98 -1.26 -10.86
C LEU A 42 1.21 -1.23 -12.19
#